data_AF-A0A967V1T5-F1
#
_entry.id   AF-A0A967V1T5-F1
#
_cell.length_a   1.000
_cell.length_b   1.000
_cell.length_c   1.000
_cell.angle_alpha   90.00
_cell.angle_beta   90.00
_cell.angle_gamma   90.00
#
_symmetry.space_group_name_H-M   'P 1'
#
loop_
_entity.id
_entity.type
_entity.pdbx_description
1 polymer ?
#
loop_
_entity_poly.entity_id
_entity_poly.type
_entity_poly.pdbx_seq_one_letter_code
_entity_poly.pdbx_strand_id
1 'polypeptide(L)'
;ERIYLGGVQIPVSDDGGRTWREGDGAEGIHVDHHAMWIDPNDSEHIIIGNDGGVAFTFDRGETWRHHANLAVGQFYEVGVDMRDPYYVCGGLQDNSSWCGPSQTLNGYGIRNADWYDVSGGDGFYNQIDPTD
;
A
#
# COMPACT_ATOMS: atom_id res chain seq x y z
N GLU A 1 -27.49 -5.15 11.06
CA GLU A 1 -26.42 -6.17 10.93
C GLU A 1 -25.53 -5.69 9.80
N ARG A 2 -24.23 -5.51 10.02
CA ARG A 2 -23.33 -4.98 8.98
C ARG A 2 -22.56 -6.11 8.32
N ILE A 3 -22.46 -6.07 7.00
CA ILE A 3 -21.69 -6.99 6.18
C ILE A 3 -20.62 -6.19 5.43
N TYR A 4 -19.40 -6.73 5.44
CA TYR A 4 -18.28 -6.30 4.61
C TYR A 4 -17.98 -7.43 3.62
N LEU A 5 -17.88 -7.11 2.33
CA LEU A 5 -17.51 -8.08 1.31
C LEU A 5 -16.06 -7.83 0.87
N GLY A 6 -15.20 -8.84 0.98
CA GLY A 6 -13.82 -8.76 0.48
C GLY A 6 -13.73 -8.84 -1.04
N GLY A 7 -12.65 -8.31 -1.61
CA GLY A 7 -12.40 -8.24 -3.04
C GLY A 7 -11.46 -7.08 -3.39
N VAL A 8 -11.54 -6.58 -4.62
CA VAL A 8 -10.78 -5.39 -5.05
C VAL A 8 -11.15 -4.19 -4.19
N GLN A 9 -12.45 -3.97 -3.95
CA GLN A 9 -12.99 -2.96 -3.04
C GLN A 9 -13.70 -3.64 -1.86
N ILE A 10 -14.14 -2.87 -0.87
CA ILE A 10 -15.00 -3.32 0.23
C ILE A 10 -16.44 -2.77 0.07
N PRO A 11 -17.35 -3.50 -0.59
CA PRO A 11 -18.77 -3.22 -0.48
C PRO A 11 -19.27 -3.38 0.97
N VAL A 12 -20.04 -2.41 1.45
CA VAL A 12 -20.60 -2.40 2.80
C VAL A 12 -22.13 -2.38 2.76
N SER A 13 -22.76 -3.23 3.56
CA SER A 13 -24.20 -3.25 3.78
C SER A 13 -24.51 -3.08 5.27
N ASP A 14 -25.47 -2.22 5.60
CA ASP A 14 -25.91 -1.98 6.98
C ASP A 14 -27.18 -2.75 7.38
N ASP A 15 -27.78 -3.47 6.43
CA ASP A 15 -29.10 -4.08 6.56
C ASP A 15 -29.11 -5.60 6.27
N GLY A 16 -27.97 -6.26 6.49
CA GLY A 16 -27.82 -7.70 6.28
C GLY A 16 -27.78 -8.11 4.79
N GLY A 17 -27.26 -7.24 3.93
CA GLY A 17 -27.04 -7.51 2.51
C GLY A 17 -28.23 -7.18 1.60
N ARG A 18 -29.25 -6.46 2.08
CA ARG A 18 -30.40 -6.08 1.24
C ARG A 18 -30.08 -4.87 0.35
N THR A 19 -29.35 -3.91 0.90
CA THR A 19 -28.81 -2.76 0.18
C THR A 19 -27.33 -2.58 0.48
N TRP A 20 -26.62 -1.93 -0.45
CA TRP A 20 -25.18 -1.69 -0.37
C TRP A 20 -24.93 -0.20 -0.50
N ARG A 21 -23.96 0.31 0.25
CA ARG A 21 -23.47 1.68 0.12
C ARG A 21 -22.86 1.87 -1.27
N GLU A 22 -22.92 3.10 -1.77
CA GLU A 22 -22.15 3.48 -2.96
C GLU A 22 -20.68 3.67 -2.59
N GLY A 23 -19.78 3.30 -3.51
CA GLY A 23 -18.33 3.46 -3.34
C GLY A 23 -17.64 2.33 -2.58
N ASP A 24 -16.41 2.60 -2.17
CA ASP A 24 -15.54 1.67 -1.47
C ASP A 24 -15.53 1.94 0.04
N GLY A 25 -15.84 0.94 0.85
CA GLY A 25 -15.76 1.00 2.32
C GLY A 25 -14.33 1.02 2.87
N ALA A 26 -13.33 0.93 2.00
CA ALA A 26 -11.91 1.04 2.32
C ALA A 26 -11.22 2.23 1.62
N GLU A 27 -11.96 3.32 1.39
CA GLU A 27 -11.40 4.51 0.75
C GLU A 27 -10.19 5.07 1.52
N GLY A 28 -9.14 5.43 0.78
CA GLY A 28 -7.90 6.01 1.33
C GLY A 28 -6.78 5.01 1.64
N ILE A 29 -7.01 3.71 1.45
CA ILE A 29 -5.96 2.68 1.49
C ILE A 29 -5.91 1.91 0.17
N HIS A 30 -4.89 1.08 -0.01
CA HIS A 30 -4.76 0.25 -1.22
C HIS A 30 -5.94 -0.72 -1.36
N VAL A 31 -6.34 -0.98 -2.60
CA VAL A 31 -7.34 -1.97 -2.99
C VAL A 31 -6.78 -3.41 -2.87
N ASP A 32 -7.55 -4.41 -3.29
CA ASP A 32 -7.17 -5.83 -3.27
C ASP A 32 -7.04 -6.39 -1.86
N HIS A 33 -8.18 -6.54 -1.20
CA HIS A 33 -8.30 -6.95 0.20
C HIS A 33 -8.40 -8.46 0.34
N HIS A 34 -7.43 -9.06 1.01
CA HIS A 34 -7.28 -10.52 1.14
C HIS A 34 -7.71 -11.06 2.51
N ALA A 35 -7.67 -10.21 3.53
CA ALA A 35 -7.99 -10.61 4.90
C ALA A 35 -8.65 -9.48 5.67
N MET A 36 -9.61 -9.82 6.52
CA MET A 36 -10.28 -8.87 7.43
C MET A 36 -10.48 -9.53 8.79
N TRP A 37 -10.23 -8.76 9.85
CA TRP A 37 -10.53 -9.12 11.22
C TRP A 37 -11.34 -8.01 11.87
N ILE A 38 -12.42 -8.38 12.55
CA ILE A 38 -13.30 -7.47 13.31
C ILE A 38 -13.17 -7.87 14.78
N ASP A 39 -12.90 -6.89 15.65
CA ASP A 39 -12.77 -7.17 17.07
C ASP A 39 -14.10 -7.68 17.65
N PRO A 40 -14.14 -8.88 18.28
CA PRO A 40 -15.37 -9.45 18.81
C PRO A 40 -15.95 -8.65 20.00
N ASN A 41 -15.16 -7.77 20.62
CA ASN A 41 -15.60 -6.92 21.73
C ASN A 41 -15.89 -5.48 21.29
N ASP A 42 -15.44 -5.08 20.10
CA ASP A 42 -15.61 -3.73 19.57
C ASP A 42 -15.73 -3.74 18.03
N SER A 43 -16.97 -3.71 17.52
CA SER A 43 -17.19 -3.73 16.08
C SER A 43 -16.68 -2.48 15.34
N GLU A 44 -16.24 -1.43 16.05
CA GLU A 44 -15.59 -0.25 15.45
C GLU A 44 -14.15 -0.49 15.06
N HIS A 45 -13.49 -1.44 15.72
CA HIS A 45 -12.11 -1.81 15.45
C HIS A 45 -12.03 -2.93 14.41
N ILE A 46 -11.48 -2.60 13.24
CA ILE A 46 -11.29 -3.53 12.12
C ILE A 46 -9.86 -3.43 11.62
N ILE A 47 -9.25 -4.58 11.32
CA ILE A 47 -7.94 -4.68 10.69
C ILE A 47 -8.13 -5.34 9.32
N ILE A 48 -7.48 -4.80 8.30
CA ILE A 48 -7.53 -5.32 6.93
C ILE A 48 -6.11 -5.52 6.38
N GLY A 49 -5.93 -6.60 5.64
CA GLY A 49 -4.73 -6.89 4.85
C GLY A 49 -5.03 -6.79 3.36
N ASN A 50 -4.23 -6.05 2.62
CA ASN A 50 -4.33 -5.84 1.17
C ASN A 50 -2.93 -5.83 0.53
N ASP A 51 -2.87 -5.66 -0.80
CA ASP A 51 -1.59 -5.63 -1.52
C ASP A 51 -0.65 -4.48 -1.07
N GLY A 52 -1.22 -3.39 -0.55
CA GLY A 52 -0.47 -2.31 0.08
C GLY A 52 0.03 -2.60 1.50
N GLY A 53 -0.35 -3.72 2.12
CA GLY A 53 0.04 -4.10 3.47
C GLY A 53 -1.14 -4.17 4.45
N VAL A 54 -1.03 -3.50 5.60
CA VAL A 54 -2.02 -3.57 6.68
C VAL A 54 -2.58 -2.19 6.98
N ALA A 55 -3.89 -2.12 7.17
CA ALA A 55 -4.57 -0.92 7.64
C ALA A 55 -5.59 -1.23 8.75
N PHE A 56 -5.92 -0.21 9.53
CA PHE A 56 -6.85 -0.31 10.64
C PHE A 56 -7.82 0.86 10.66
N THR A 57 -9.02 0.60 11.15
CA THR A 57 -10.07 1.59 11.42
C THR A 57 -10.56 1.41 12.86
N PHE A 58 -11.00 2.51 13.45
CA PHE A 58 -11.63 2.57 14.78
C PHE A 58 -13.02 3.23 14.72
N ASP A 59 -13.60 3.32 13.51
CA ASP A 59 -14.89 3.94 13.25
C ASP A 59 -15.70 3.13 12.22
N ARG A 60 -15.47 1.81 12.18
CA ARG A 60 -16.18 0.85 11.31
C ARG A 60 -15.96 1.06 9.81
N GLY A 61 -14.81 1.62 9.43
CA GLY A 61 -14.40 1.79 8.04
C GLY A 61 -14.75 3.15 7.43
N GLU A 62 -15.11 4.15 8.25
CA GLU A 62 -15.31 5.52 7.77
C GLU A 62 -13.96 6.21 7.54
N THR A 63 -12.95 5.90 8.37
CA THR A 63 -11.56 6.29 8.15
C THR A 63 -10.59 5.14 8.37
N TRP A 64 -9.57 5.08 7.53
CA TRP A 64 -8.54 4.05 7.56
C TRP A 64 -7.16 4.66 7.80
N ARG A 65 -6.32 3.92 8.54
CA ARG A 65 -4.92 4.26 8.78
C ARG A 65 -4.05 3.12 8.26
N HIS A 66 -3.28 3.39 7.22
CA HIS A 66 -2.30 2.46 6.67
C HIS A 66 -1.01 2.42 7.52
N HIS A 67 -0.45 1.22 7.67
CA HIS A 67 0.78 0.99 8.42
C HIS A 67 1.99 0.89 7.47
N ALA A 68 2.58 2.04 7.12
CA ALA A 68 3.62 2.16 6.09
C ALA A 68 5.05 1.74 6.51
N ASN A 69 5.23 1.11 7.67
CA ASN A 69 6.52 0.68 8.23
C ASN A 69 6.74 -0.84 8.15
N LEU A 70 5.93 -1.55 7.36
CA LEU A 70 6.13 -2.97 7.06
C LEU A 70 6.92 -3.11 5.75
N ALA A 71 8.00 -3.87 5.77
CA ALA A 71 8.81 -4.17 4.58
C ALA A 71 8.19 -5.30 3.76
N VAL A 72 6.99 -5.06 3.22
CA VAL A 72 6.17 -6.04 2.47
C VAL A 72 5.95 -5.67 1.00
N GLY A 73 6.58 -4.60 0.52
CA GLY A 73 6.52 -4.22 -0.89
C GLY A 73 7.19 -5.25 -1.79
N GLN A 74 6.56 -5.53 -2.93
CA GLN A 74 7.04 -6.50 -3.92
C GLN A 74 7.65 -5.79 -5.13
N PHE A 75 8.97 -5.83 -5.25
CA PHE A 75 9.65 -5.45 -6.49
C PHE A 75 9.60 -6.61 -7.50
N TYR A 76 9.29 -6.30 -8.76
CA TYR A 76 9.46 -7.27 -9.85
C TYR A 76 10.91 -7.43 -10.25
N GLU A 77 11.60 -6.31 -10.47
CA GLU A 77 12.98 -6.24 -10.93
C GLU A 77 13.64 -4.98 -10.38
N VAL A 78 14.95 -5.05 -10.11
CA VAL A 78 15.73 -3.97 -9.50
C VAL A 78 16.96 -3.67 -10.36
N GLY A 79 17.19 -2.40 -10.62
CA GLY A 79 18.39 -1.86 -11.27
C GLY A 79 19.11 -0.84 -10.39
N VAL A 80 20.34 -0.49 -10.78
CA VAL A 80 21.11 0.58 -10.16
C VAL A 80 21.66 1.52 -11.21
N ASP A 81 21.78 2.80 -10.87
CA ASP A 81 22.41 3.79 -11.72
C ASP A 81 23.94 3.79 -11.58
N MET A 82 24.59 4.73 -12.27
CA MET A 82 26.04 4.85 -12.32
C MET A 82 26.61 5.91 -11.36
N ARG A 83 25.79 6.46 -10.46
CA ARG A 83 26.21 7.51 -9.51
C ARG A 83 27.10 6.93 -8.40
N ASP A 84 27.86 7.78 -7.71
CA ASP A 84 28.62 7.40 -6.52
C ASP A 84 28.30 8.37 -5.35
N PRO A 85 27.49 7.96 -4.36
CA PRO A 85 26.82 6.66 -4.24
C PRO A 85 25.68 6.48 -5.26
N TYR A 86 25.45 5.24 -5.71
CA TYR A 86 24.43 4.91 -6.72
C TYR A 86 23.01 4.97 -6.14
N TYR A 87 22.00 5.12 -7.00
CA TYR A 87 20.60 4.90 -6.62
C TYR A 87 20.14 3.50 -7.02
N VAL A 88 19.21 2.96 -6.25
CA VAL A 88 18.50 1.71 -6.52
C VAL A 88 17.12 2.07 -7.05
N CYS A 89 16.75 1.47 -8.18
CA CYS A 89 15.46 1.69 -8.83
C CYS A 89 14.76 0.37 -9.09
N GLY A 90 13.44 0.34 -9.02
CA GLY A 90 12.67 -0.85 -9.36
C GLY A 90 11.18 -0.59 -9.46
N GLY A 91 10.48 -1.52 -10.10
CA GLY A 91 9.03 -1.47 -10.27
C GLY A 91 8.32 -2.28 -9.20
N LEU A 92 7.41 -1.65 -8.46
CA LEU A 92 6.54 -2.34 -7.50
C LEU A 92 5.25 -2.81 -8.18
N GLN A 93 4.72 -3.93 -7.72
CA GLN A 93 3.37 -4.37 -8.08
C GLN A 93 2.34 -3.32 -7.64
N ASP A 94 1.54 -2.85 -8.59
CA ASP A 94 0.41 -1.90 -8.41
C ASP A 94 0.75 -0.62 -7.63
N ASN A 95 2.03 -0.34 -7.44
CA ASN A 95 2.51 0.74 -6.59
C ASN A 95 3.69 1.45 -7.24
N SER A 96 3.61 1.75 -8.54
CA SER A 96 4.55 2.56 -9.30
C SER A 96 5.98 2.01 -9.42
N SER A 97 6.79 2.76 -10.16
CA SER A 97 8.24 2.65 -10.19
C SER A 97 8.88 3.63 -9.22
N TRP A 98 9.84 3.16 -8.44
CA TRP A 98 10.52 3.95 -7.41
C TRP A 98 12.03 3.91 -7.57
N CYS A 99 12.68 5.02 -7.20
CA CYS A 99 14.13 5.11 -7.07
C CYS A 99 14.50 5.73 -5.72
N GLY A 100 15.63 5.32 -5.15
CA GLY A 100 16.13 5.86 -3.89
C GLY A 100 17.62 5.64 -3.70
N PRO A 101 18.26 6.35 -2.76
CA PRO A 101 19.71 6.29 -2.59
C PRO A 101 20.17 4.95 -2.01
N SER A 102 21.36 4.48 -2.40
CA SER A 102 22.01 3.33 -1.76
C SER A 102 22.70 3.68 -0.43
N GLN A 103 22.91 4.96 -0.15
CA GLN A 103 23.58 5.44 1.05
C GLN A 103 22.99 6.78 1.53
N THR A 104 22.99 6.99 2.85
CA THR A 104 22.62 8.27 3.46
C THR A 104 23.53 8.63 4.62
N LEU A 105 23.67 9.94 4.91
CA LEU A 105 24.31 10.45 6.12
C LEU A 105 23.34 10.52 7.31
N ASN A 106 22.07 10.21 7.08
CA ASN A 106 21.05 10.18 8.12
C ASN A 106 21.33 9.03 9.10
N GLY A 107 21.51 9.36 10.38
CA GLY A 107 21.77 8.37 11.43
C GLY A 107 20.63 7.36 11.67
N TYR A 108 19.44 7.61 11.11
CA TYR A 108 18.31 6.69 11.14
C TYR A 108 18.24 5.75 9.93
N GLY A 109 19.20 5.81 9.01
CA GLY A 109 19.19 5.05 7.76
C GLY A 109 18.29 5.68 6.68
N ILE A 110 18.21 4.99 5.53
CA ILE A 110 17.36 5.38 4.39
C ILE A 110 15.89 5.18 4.78
N ARG A 111 15.07 6.19 4.53
CA ARG A 111 13.64 6.24 4.88
C ARG A 111 12.79 6.22 3.62
N ASN A 112 11.50 5.91 3.77
CA ASN A 112 10.53 5.98 2.65
C ASN A 112 10.53 7.36 1.97
N ALA A 113 10.78 8.44 2.71
CA ALA A 113 10.83 9.80 2.17
C ALA A 113 12.09 10.11 1.34
N ASP A 114 13.10 9.25 1.38
CA ASP A 114 14.29 9.37 0.51
C ASP A 114 14.05 8.76 -0.88
N TRP A 115 12.96 8.01 -1.05
CA TRP A 115 12.54 7.42 -2.32
C TRP A 115 11.60 8.37 -3.06
N TYR A 116 11.67 8.36 -4.39
CA TYR A 116 10.79 9.14 -5.26
C TYR A 116 10.13 8.25 -6.31
N ASP A 117 8.88 8.62 -6.65
CA ASP A 117 8.12 8.02 -7.74
C ASP A 117 8.69 8.49 -9.08
N VAL A 118 9.01 7.53 -9.95
CA VAL A 118 9.51 7.77 -11.31
C VAL A 118 8.34 7.83 -12.29
N SER A 119 7.44 6.85 -12.17
CA SER A 119 6.26 6.71 -13.01
C SER A 119 5.21 5.85 -12.32
N GLY A 120 3.95 6.24 -12.45
CA GLY A 120 2.83 5.49 -11.88
C GLY A 120 2.46 4.20 -12.63
N GLY A 121 1.49 3.48 -12.06
CA GLY A 121 0.96 2.24 -12.61
C GLY A 121 1.65 1.00 -12.05
N ASP A 122 1.62 -0.08 -12.82
CA ASP A 122 2.32 -1.32 -12.47
C ASP A 122 3.78 -1.23 -12.92
N GLY A 123 4.72 -1.24 -11.97
CA GLY A 123 6.07 -0.70 -12.19
C GLY A 123 7.01 -1.60 -13.01
N PHE A 124 6.79 -2.92 -13.02
CA PHE A 124 7.60 -3.93 -13.73
C PHE A 124 9.10 -3.61 -13.82
N TYR A 125 9.60 -3.41 -15.05
CA TYR A 125 11.01 -3.29 -15.37
C TYR A 125 11.38 -1.84 -15.67
N ASN A 126 12.32 -1.32 -14.90
CA ASN A 126 12.82 0.04 -15.02
C ASN A 126 14.19 0.04 -15.70
N GLN A 127 14.29 0.72 -16.83
CA GLN A 127 15.55 0.90 -17.56
C GLN A 127 16.20 2.22 -17.18
N ILE A 128 17.43 2.12 -16.68
CA ILE A 128 18.20 3.27 -16.24
C ILE A 128 19.05 3.77 -17.41
N ASP A 129 19.03 5.08 -17.66
CA ASP A 129 19.93 5.67 -18.65
C ASP A 129 21.38 5.52 -18.15
N PRO A 130 22.26 4.83 -18.90
CA PRO A 130 23.64 4.59 -18.46
C PRO A 130 24.51 5.86 -18.43
N THR A 131 23.99 7.00 -18.90
CA THR A 131 24.72 8.26 -19.02
C THR A 131 24.20 9.40 -18.11
N ASP A 132 23.17 9.13 -17.30
CA ASP A 132 22.61 10.07 -16.30
C ASP A 132 23.23 9.90 -14.90
#